data_AF-A0A7S2Z0S4-F1
#
_entry.id   AF-A0A7S2Z0S4-F1
#
_cell.length_a   1.000
_cell.length_b   1.000
_cell.length_c   1.000
_cell.angle_alpha   90.00
_cell.angle_beta   90.00
_cell.angle_gamma   90.00
#
_symmetry.space_group_name_H-M   'P 1'
#
loop_
_entity.id
_entity.type
_entity.pdbx_description
1 polymer ?
#
loop_
_entity_poly.entity_id
_entity_poly.type
_entity_poly.pdbx_seq_one_letter_code
_entity_poly.pdbx_strand_id
1 'polypeptide(L)'
;LLWRFRYSLLDNPLALVKFLLAVDWQVADEVQEALQLMHQWAAVSTTDALCLLSSNFANPGVREHAVSILKTAEDEEIVSYLLQLVQALRYDHNTDDSPLAAFLIKRACQNHVLGNFLHWYLFVEWQDPLF
;
A
#
# COMPACT_ATOMS: atom_id res chain seq x y z
N LEU A 1 -1.87 -11.66 -20.92
CA LEU A 1 -1.75 -13.10 -20.55
C LEU A 1 -2.11 -13.33 -19.09
N LEU A 2 -1.53 -12.60 -18.13
CA LEU A 2 -1.82 -12.74 -16.69
C LEU A 2 -3.31 -12.60 -16.35
N TRP A 3 -3.99 -11.60 -16.92
CA TRP A 3 -5.44 -11.43 -16.76
C TRP A 3 -6.24 -12.69 -17.15
N ARG A 4 -5.83 -13.43 -18.19
CA ARG A 4 -6.51 -14.66 -18.65
C ARG A 4 -6.39 -15.81 -17.66
N PHE A 5 -5.31 -15.85 -16.87
CA PHE A 5 -5.00 -16.92 -15.94
C PHE A 5 -5.19 -16.51 -14.47
N ARG A 6 -5.87 -15.38 -14.21
CA ARG A 6 -6.02 -14.75 -12.89
C ARG A 6 -6.48 -15.70 -11.77
N TYR A 7 -7.47 -16.56 -12.04
CA TYR A 7 -7.96 -17.53 -11.06
C TYR A 7 -6.94 -18.61 -10.67
N SER A 8 -6.02 -18.95 -11.57
CA SER A 8 -4.95 -19.94 -11.30
C SER A 8 -3.75 -19.36 -10.55
N LEU A 9 -3.73 -18.03 -10.33
CA LEU A 9 -2.64 -17.32 -9.67
C LEU A 9 -2.95 -16.96 -8.21
N LEU A 10 -4.19 -17.18 -7.75
CA LEU A 10 -4.66 -16.80 -6.40
C LEU A 10 -3.78 -17.37 -5.29
N ASP A 11 -3.29 -18.60 -5.44
CA ASP A 11 -2.44 -19.27 -4.45
C ASP A 11 -0.98 -18.79 -4.48
N ASN A 12 -0.59 -17.94 -5.45
CA ASN A 12 0.77 -17.45 -5.59
C ASN A 12 0.88 -15.99 -5.12
N PRO A 13 1.36 -15.71 -3.90
CA PRO A 13 1.42 -14.35 -3.35
C PRO A 13 2.29 -13.40 -4.19
N LEU A 14 3.37 -13.92 -4.78
CA LEU A 14 4.30 -13.13 -5.61
C LEU A 14 3.69 -12.69 -6.95
N ALA A 15 2.55 -13.26 -7.34
CA ALA A 15 1.88 -12.90 -8.58
C ALA A 15 0.92 -11.71 -8.42
N LEU A 16 0.55 -11.31 -7.20
CA LEU A 16 -0.44 -10.24 -6.97
C LEU A 16 -0.02 -8.93 -7.65
N VAL A 17 1.21 -8.46 -7.38
CA VAL A 17 1.71 -7.19 -7.96
C VAL A 17 1.68 -7.24 -9.48
N LYS A 18 2.13 -8.36 -10.07
CA LYS A 18 2.16 -8.54 -11.54
C LYS A 18 0.75 -8.63 -12.13
N PHE A 19 -0.18 -9.25 -11.41
CA PHE A 19 -1.58 -9.32 -11.78
C PHE A 19 -2.19 -7.92 -11.81
N LEU A 20 -2.04 -7.13 -10.75
CA LEU A 20 -2.59 -5.77 -10.65
C LEU A 20 -2.00 -4.80 -11.68
N LEU A 21 -0.73 -4.98 -12.06
CA LEU A 21 -0.11 -4.24 -13.17
C LEU A 21 -0.69 -4.59 -14.55
N ALA A 22 -1.32 -5.76 -14.69
CA ALA A 22 -1.89 -6.22 -15.95
C ALA A 22 -3.39 -5.94 -16.09
N VAL A 23 -4.02 -5.33 -15.07
CA VAL A 23 -5.44 -4.95 -15.07
C VAL A 23 -5.62 -3.64 -15.84
N ASP A 24 -6.65 -3.56 -16.69
CA ASP A 24 -7.06 -2.28 -17.25
C ASP A 24 -7.96 -1.53 -16.26
N TRP A 25 -7.37 -0.56 -15.56
CA TRP A 25 -8.07 0.25 -14.54
C TRP A 25 -9.10 1.23 -15.13
N GLN A 26 -9.22 1.33 -16.45
CA GLN A 26 -10.24 2.14 -17.12
C GLN A 26 -11.54 1.35 -17.37
N VAL A 27 -11.48 0.01 -17.32
CA VAL A 27 -12.62 -0.87 -17.58
C VAL A 27 -13.27 -1.25 -16.27
N ALA A 28 -14.48 -0.72 -16.02
CA ALA A 28 -15.18 -0.88 -14.74
C ALA A 28 -15.35 -2.36 -14.31
N ASP A 29 -15.69 -3.24 -15.24
CA ASP A 29 -15.87 -4.67 -14.96
C ASP A 29 -14.54 -5.34 -14.54
N GLU A 30 -13.43 -5.00 -15.20
CA GLU A 30 -12.10 -5.52 -14.83
C GLU A 30 -11.66 -4.99 -13.47
N VAL A 31 -11.91 -3.70 -13.17
CA VAL A 31 -11.61 -3.11 -11.87
C VAL A 31 -12.38 -3.83 -10.77
N GLN A 32 -13.69 -4.05 -10.94
CA GLN A 32 -14.49 -4.74 -9.93
C GLN A 32 -14.02 -6.18 -9.72
N GLU A 33 -13.74 -6.92 -10.80
CA GLU A 33 -13.25 -8.29 -10.71
C GLU A 33 -11.85 -8.35 -10.05
N ALA A 34 -10.95 -7.44 -10.42
CA ALA A 34 -9.61 -7.37 -9.85
C ALA A 34 -9.63 -7.11 -8.34
N LEU A 35 -10.48 -6.17 -7.89
CA LEU A 35 -10.63 -5.87 -6.46
C LEU A 35 -11.23 -7.05 -5.69
N GLN A 36 -12.17 -7.79 -6.28
CA GLN A 36 -12.71 -9.00 -5.65
C GLN A 36 -11.65 -10.11 -5.52
N LEU A 37 -10.89 -10.36 -6.58
CA LEU A 37 -9.84 -11.39 -6.58
C LEU A 37 -8.68 -11.04 -5.64
N MET A 38 -8.33 -9.77 -5.53
CA MET A 38 -7.29 -9.30 -4.62
C MET A 38 -7.59 -9.67 -3.16
N HIS A 39 -8.85 -9.59 -2.71
CA HIS A 39 -9.23 -10.00 -1.37
C HIS A 39 -9.18 -11.52 -1.13
N GLN A 40 -9.19 -12.31 -2.21
CA GLN A 40 -9.08 -13.77 -2.17
C GLN A 40 -7.64 -14.27 -2.34
N TRP A 41 -6.69 -13.37 -2.55
CA TRP A 41 -5.31 -13.72 -2.83
C TRP A 41 -4.64 -14.33 -1.60
N ALA A 42 -3.71 -15.26 -1.82
CA ALA A 42 -2.87 -15.81 -0.76
C ALA A 42 -2.15 -14.69 0.00
N ALA A 43 -1.92 -14.91 1.31
CA ALA A 43 -1.34 -13.92 2.20
C ALA A 43 -0.03 -13.34 1.63
N VAL A 44 0.00 -12.02 1.52
CA VAL A 44 1.08 -11.25 0.91
C VAL A 44 1.98 -10.67 1.98
N SER A 45 3.28 -10.57 1.69
CA SER A 45 4.24 -10.01 2.64
C SER A 45 4.10 -8.50 2.80
N THR A 46 4.55 -7.96 3.92
CA THR A 46 4.64 -6.51 4.16
C THR A 46 5.46 -5.81 3.07
N THR A 47 6.54 -6.45 2.59
CA THR A 47 7.38 -5.90 1.51
C THR A 47 6.62 -5.76 0.21
N ASP A 48 5.83 -6.77 -0.17
CA ASP A 48 5.01 -6.71 -1.37
C ASP A 48 3.89 -5.67 -1.24
N ALA A 49 3.34 -5.49 -0.02
CA ALA A 49 2.38 -4.42 0.26
C ALA A 49 2.96 -3.03 0.04
N LEU A 50 4.26 -2.81 0.31
CA LEU A 50 4.93 -1.55 -0.03
C LEU A 50 4.93 -1.29 -1.54
N CYS A 51 5.09 -2.32 -2.37
CA CYS A 51 5.01 -2.15 -3.83
C CYS A 51 3.64 -1.66 -4.28
N LEU A 52 2.56 -2.09 -3.61
CA LEU A 52 1.19 -1.66 -3.87
C LEU A 52 0.92 -0.20 -3.49
N LEU A 53 1.81 0.44 -2.73
CA LEU A 53 1.72 1.86 -2.37
C LEU A 53 2.54 2.77 -3.30
N SER A 54 3.22 2.21 -4.30
CA SER A 54 3.98 2.98 -5.29
C SER A 54 3.10 3.78 -6.26
N SER A 55 3.70 4.67 -7.03
CA SER A 55 3.04 5.46 -8.08
C SER A 55 2.31 4.65 -9.15
N ASN A 56 2.62 3.36 -9.29
CA ASN A 56 1.97 2.47 -10.26
C ASN A 56 0.51 2.16 -9.87
N PHE A 57 0.12 2.38 -8.62
CA PHE A 57 -1.20 2.01 -8.11
C PHE A 57 -1.90 3.22 -7.48
N ALA A 58 -2.69 3.91 -8.30
CA ALA A 58 -3.52 5.03 -7.86
C ALA A 58 -4.91 4.58 -7.35
N ASN A 59 -5.33 3.34 -7.64
CA ASN A 59 -6.67 2.87 -7.27
C ASN A 59 -6.83 2.81 -5.73
N PRO A 60 -7.84 3.49 -5.15
CA PRO A 60 -8.03 3.53 -3.70
C PRO A 60 -8.20 2.15 -3.06
N GLY A 61 -8.88 1.20 -3.74
CA GLY A 61 -9.09 -0.14 -3.23
C GLY A 61 -7.78 -0.94 -3.11
N VAL A 62 -6.85 -0.76 -4.05
CA VAL A 62 -5.51 -1.38 -3.97
C VAL A 62 -4.71 -0.81 -2.81
N ARG A 63 -4.74 0.51 -2.62
CA ARG A 63 -4.03 1.18 -1.52
C ARG A 63 -4.61 0.80 -0.15
N GLU A 64 -5.93 0.71 -0.04
CA GLU A 64 -6.59 0.24 1.18
C GLU A 64 -6.22 -1.20 1.51
N HIS A 65 -6.16 -2.08 0.51
CA HIS A 65 -5.71 -3.45 0.69
C HIS A 65 -4.24 -3.52 1.14
N ALA A 66 -3.35 -2.73 0.52
CA ALA A 66 -1.96 -2.64 0.95
C ALA A 66 -1.85 -2.23 2.43
N VAL A 67 -2.60 -1.21 2.85
CA VAL A 67 -2.67 -0.77 4.26
C VAL A 67 -3.27 -1.86 5.17
N SER A 68 -4.21 -2.67 4.67
CA SER A 68 -4.76 -3.80 5.43
C SER A 68 -3.70 -4.85 5.74
N ILE A 69 -2.76 -5.09 4.82
CA ILE A 69 -1.60 -5.96 5.04
C ILE A 69 -0.63 -5.32 6.04
N LEU A 70 -0.32 -4.02 5.89
CA LEU A 70 0.55 -3.32 6.84
C LEU A 70 0.00 -3.33 8.28
N LYS A 71 -1.32 -3.36 8.45
CA LYS A 71 -1.96 -3.45 9.77
C LYS A 71 -1.64 -4.75 10.51
N THR A 72 -1.22 -5.81 9.83
CA THR A 72 -0.83 -7.08 10.47
C THR A 72 0.65 -7.14 10.86
N ALA A 73 1.47 -6.20 10.38
CA ALA A 73 2.90 -6.15 10.69
C ALA A 73 3.18 -5.65 12.12
N GLU A 74 4.28 -6.13 12.68
CA GLU A 74 4.80 -5.68 13.97
C GLU A 74 5.39 -4.26 13.87
N ASP A 75 5.46 -3.55 15.00
CA ASP A 75 5.91 -2.16 14.99
C ASP A 75 7.37 -2.02 14.53
N GLU A 76 8.25 -2.96 14.90
CA GLU A 76 9.66 -3.01 14.50
C GLU A 76 9.81 -3.14 12.98
N GLU A 77 8.94 -3.93 12.36
CA GLU A 77 8.89 -4.08 10.91
C GLU A 77 8.40 -2.79 10.24
N ILE A 78 7.34 -2.18 10.76
CA ILE A 78 6.85 -0.88 10.26
C ILE A 78 7.91 0.21 10.38
N VAL A 79 8.65 0.27 11.49
CA VAL A 79 9.74 1.24 11.69
C VAL A 79 10.84 1.03 10.64
N SER A 80 11.17 -0.22 10.31
CA SER A 80 12.18 -0.57 9.30
C SER A 80 11.82 -0.10 7.89
N TYR A 81 10.52 0.07 7.60
CA TYR A 81 9.99 0.57 6.33
C TYR A 81 9.43 2.00 6.40
N LEU A 82 9.55 2.67 7.54
CA LEU A 82 8.84 3.93 7.82
C LEU A 82 9.21 5.04 6.84
N LEU A 83 10.47 5.13 6.41
CA LEU A 83 10.88 6.11 5.41
C LEU A 83 10.18 5.87 4.07
N GLN A 84 10.13 4.61 3.62
CA GLN A 84 9.45 4.22 2.37
C GLN A 84 7.94 4.48 2.46
N LEU A 85 7.34 4.25 3.63
CA LEU A 85 5.93 4.56 3.88
C LEU A 85 5.66 6.07 3.84
N VAL A 86 6.55 6.89 4.42
CA VAL A 86 6.45 8.35 4.32
C VAL A 86 6.57 8.82 2.87
N GLN A 87 7.50 8.26 2.09
CA GLN A 87 7.61 8.56 0.66
C GLN A 87 6.36 8.15 -0.14
N ALA A 88 5.71 7.06 0.25
CA ALA A 88 4.51 6.58 -0.42
C ALA A 88 3.26 7.47 -0.20
N LEU A 89 3.28 8.36 0.79
CA LEU A 89 2.21 9.35 1.02
C LEU A 89 2.07 10.31 -0.17
N ARG A 90 3.14 10.57 -0.93
CA ARG A 90 3.13 11.44 -2.12
C ARG A 90 2.21 10.96 -3.23
N TYR A 91 1.86 9.67 -3.21
CA TYR A 91 1.01 9.03 -4.20
C TYR A 91 -0.45 8.89 -3.72
N ASP A 92 -0.79 9.41 -2.54
CA ASP A 92 -2.18 9.53 -2.11
C ASP A 92 -2.84 10.72 -2.83
N HIS A 93 -3.81 10.43 -3.68
CA HIS A 93 -4.50 11.44 -4.50
C HIS A 93 -5.56 12.21 -3.71
N ASN A 94 -6.04 11.66 -2.58
CA ASN A 94 -6.96 12.30 -1.66
C ASN A 94 -6.33 12.34 -0.27
N THR A 95 -5.80 13.49 0.12
CA THR A 95 -5.09 13.68 1.39
C THR A 95 -6.01 13.55 2.61
N ASP A 96 -7.28 13.91 2.46
CA ASP A 96 -8.24 13.95 3.57
C ASP A 96 -8.67 12.54 4.01
N ASP A 97 -8.66 11.58 3.07
CA ASP A 97 -9.05 10.19 3.30
C ASP A 97 -7.91 9.19 3.03
N SER A 98 -6.65 9.61 3.19
CA SER A 98 -5.51 8.71 2.96
C SER A 98 -5.51 7.55 3.98
N PRO A 99 -5.69 6.29 3.54
CA PRO A 99 -5.65 5.14 4.44
C PRO A 99 -4.26 4.95 5.04
N LEU A 100 -3.21 5.33 4.30
CA LEU A 100 -1.82 5.22 4.75
C LEU A 100 -1.51 6.26 5.83
N ALA A 101 -1.91 7.52 5.64
CA ALA A 101 -1.73 8.58 6.63
C ALA A 101 -2.47 8.23 7.93
N ALA A 102 -3.73 7.81 7.84
CA ALA A 102 -4.53 7.40 8.99
C ALA A 102 -3.88 6.22 9.74
N PHE A 103 -3.33 5.25 9.01
CA PHE A 103 -2.59 4.12 9.59
C PHE A 103 -1.33 4.57 10.35
N LEU A 104 -0.48 5.39 9.72
CA LEU A 104 0.78 5.86 10.31
C LEU A 104 0.52 6.71 11.56
N ILE A 105 -0.44 7.63 11.51
CA ILE A 105 -0.83 8.46 12.66
C ILE A 105 -1.32 7.57 13.81
N LYS A 106 -2.20 6.61 13.52
CA LYS A 106 -2.74 5.70 14.54
C LYS A 106 -1.64 4.89 15.23
N ARG A 107 -0.70 4.31 14.46
CA ARG A 107 0.43 3.54 15.02
C ARG A 107 1.38 4.45 15.79
N ALA A 108 1.68 5.66 15.30
CA ALA A 108 2.53 6.64 15.97
C ALA A 108 1.99 7.09 17.33
N CYS A 109 0.67 7.24 17.47
CA CYS A 109 0.04 7.56 18.75
C CYS A 109 0.17 6.42 19.79
N GLN A 110 0.43 5.19 19.35
CA GLN A 110 0.53 4.01 20.21
C GLN A 110 1.99 3.62 20.50
N ASN A 111 2.94 4.12 19.70
CA ASN A 111 4.36 3.80 19.81
C ASN A 111 5.22 5.08 19.67
N HIS A 112 5.80 5.53 20.79
CA HIS A 112 6.61 6.76 20.84
C HIS A 112 7.84 6.72 19.94
N VAL A 113 8.45 5.55 19.71
CA VAL A 113 9.61 5.41 18.82
C VAL A 113 9.19 5.68 17.38
N LEU A 114 8.10 5.03 16.93
CA LEU A 114 7.53 5.26 15.61
C LEU A 114 7.09 6.72 15.46
N GLY A 115 6.39 7.28 16.46
CA GLY A 115 5.97 8.67 16.43
C GLY A 115 7.11 9.67 16.33
N ASN A 116 8.21 9.44 17.05
CA ASN A 116 9.41 10.28 16.95
C ASN A 116 10.02 10.22 15.54
N PHE A 117 10.21 9.03 14.98
CA PHE A 117 10.76 8.90 13.63
C PHE A 117 9.82 9.48 12.56
N LEU A 118 8.52 9.24 12.67
CA LEU A 118 7.52 9.75 11.74
C LEU A 118 7.55 11.28 11.71
N HIS A 119 7.61 11.94 12.86
CA HIS A 119 7.75 13.39 12.95
C HIS A 119 9.00 13.88 12.19
N TRP A 120 10.16 13.28 12.44
CA TRP A 120 11.41 13.73 11.81
C TRP A 120 11.44 13.48 10.31
N TYR A 121 10.91 12.36 9.84
CA TYR A 121 10.83 12.09 8.41
C TYR A 121 9.89 13.08 7.73
N LEU A 122 8.67 13.29 8.26
CA LEU A 122 7.75 14.29 7.72
C LEU A 122 8.32 15.71 7.76
N PHE A 123 9.04 16.08 8.81
CA PHE A 123 9.67 17.40 8.92
C PHE A 123 10.74 17.63 7.85
N VAL A 124 11.53 16.61 7.53
CA VAL A 124 12.52 16.68 6.45
C VAL A 124 11.82 16.77 5.09
N GLU A 125 10.82 15.93 4.85
CA GLU A 125 10.06 15.94 3.60
C GLU A 125 9.32 17.25 3.37
N TRP A 126 8.75 17.86 4.42
CA TRP A 126 8.10 19.17 4.33
C TRP A 126 9.04 20.27 3.81
N GLN A 127 10.35 20.13 4.03
CA GLN A 127 11.34 21.09 3.55
C GLN A 127 11.81 20.80 2.12
N ASP A 128 11.48 19.62 1.56
CA ASP A 128 11.82 19.26 0.19
C ASP A 128 10.84 19.93 -0.78
N PRO A 129 11.31 20.80 -1.70
CA PRO A 129 10.45 21.43 -2.71
C PRO A 129 9.77 20.45 -3.67
N LEU A 130 10.20 19.18 -3.71
CA LEU A 130 9.67 18.14 -4.58
C LEU A 130 8.62 17.26 -3.90
N PHE A 131 8.45 17.36 -2.58
CA PHE A 131 7.46 16.60 -1.82
C PHE A 131 6.08 17.24 -1.91
#